data_AF-A0A7K2ZK38-F1
#
_entry.id   AF-A0A7K2ZK38-F1
#
_cell.length_a   1.000
_cell.length_b   1.000
_cell.length_c   1.000
_cell.angle_alpha   90.00
_cell.angle_beta   90.00
_cell.angle_gamma   90.00
#
_symmetry.space_group_name_H-M   'P 1'
#
loop_
_entity.id
_entity.type
_entity.pdbx_description
1 polymer ?
#
loop_
_entity_poly.entity_id
_entity_poly.type
_entity_poly.pdbx_seq_one_letter_code
_entity_poly.pdbx_strand_id
1 'polypeptide(L)'
;IVVNSDDVIIDHTWVWRADHGEGVGWETNRADYGVRVYGDDVLATGLFVEHFNKYDVEWYGERGRTIFYQNEKAYDAPNQAAIQNGDTKGFAAYRVDDSVDVHEGWGLGSYCNYNVDPTIRQDHGFKAPVKPGVKFHSLLVVSLGGMGHYNHVINNTGASTVPAGTSTVPSMVVSFP
;
A
#
# COMPACT_ATOMS: atom_id res chain seq x y z
N ILE A 1 7.48 -2.65 12.04
CA ILE A 1 6.75 -3.48 13.05
C ILE A 1 6.61 -4.90 12.51
N VAL A 2 6.76 -5.91 13.37
CA VAL A 2 6.48 -7.31 13.03
C VAL A 2 5.50 -7.86 14.08
N VAL A 3 4.39 -8.43 13.62
CA VAL A 3 3.34 -8.99 14.48
C VAL A 3 3.31 -10.50 14.28
N ASN A 4 3.91 -11.24 15.21
CA ASN A 4 3.97 -12.71 15.14
C ASN A 4 2.89 -13.40 15.96
N SER A 5 2.37 -12.74 17.00
CA SER A 5 1.37 -13.33 17.86
C SER A 5 0.01 -13.33 17.17
N ASP A 6 -0.71 -14.44 17.31
CA ASP A 6 -2.10 -14.57 16.90
C ASP A 6 -2.99 -13.65 17.77
N ASP A 7 -4.19 -13.35 17.26
CA ASP A 7 -5.25 -12.58 17.95
C ASP A 7 -4.85 -11.15 18.37
N VAL A 8 -3.73 -10.63 17.87
CA VAL A 8 -3.28 -9.26 18.18
C VAL A 8 -4.27 -8.23 17.63
N ILE A 9 -4.55 -7.22 18.45
CA ILE A 9 -5.23 -6.01 18.02
C ILE A 9 -4.19 -4.92 17.80
N ILE A 10 -4.15 -4.38 16.57
CA ILE A 10 -3.42 -3.17 16.21
C ILE A 10 -4.45 -2.04 16.14
N ASP A 11 -4.62 -1.31 17.23
CA ASP A 11 -5.58 -0.21 17.31
C ASP A 11 -4.85 1.14 17.26
N HIS A 12 -5.14 1.92 16.22
CA HIS A 12 -4.59 3.26 16.00
C HIS A 12 -3.06 3.31 16.01
N THR A 13 -2.44 2.85 14.92
CA THR A 13 -0.98 2.86 14.77
C THR A 13 -0.56 3.63 13.54
N TRP A 14 0.39 4.55 13.71
CA TRP A 14 1.08 5.23 12.62
C TRP A 14 2.53 4.78 12.54
N VAL A 15 2.91 4.18 11.41
CA VAL A 15 4.26 3.70 11.13
C VAL A 15 4.80 4.48 9.95
N TRP A 16 5.74 5.37 10.18
CA TRP A 16 6.10 6.41 9.21
C TRP A 16 7.60 6.39 8.94
N ARG A 17 7.98 6.20 7.67
CA ARG A 17 9.32 6.56 7.19
C ARG A 17 9.29 8.05 6.85
N ALA A 18 10.20 8.82 7.43
CA ALA A 18 10.14 10.28 7.30
C ALA A 18 10.22 10.77 5.84
N ASP A 19 9.29 11.65 5.44
CA ASP A 19 9.30 12.35 4.14
C ASP A 19 9.84 13.80 4.23
N HIS A 20 10.01 14.33 5.45
CA HIS A 20 10.54 15.67 5.70
C HIS A 20 11.37 15.75 6.99
N GLY A 21 12.15 16.83 7.12
CA GLY A 21 13.09 17.06 8.21
C GLY A 21 14.54 16.76 7.84
N GLU A 22 15.43 16.75 8.84
CA GLU A 22 16.83 16.38 8.64
C GLU A 22 16.99 14.86 8.55
N GLY A 23 17.99 14.40 7.80
CA GLY A 23 18.27 12.97 7.65
C GLY A 23 17.28 12.20 6.77
N VAL A 24 16.51 12.89 5.92
CA VAL A 24 15.56 12.26 4.99
C VAL A 24 16.16 12.07 3.59
N GLY A 25 15.86 10.93 2.98
CA GLY A 25 16.18 10.64 1.58
C GLY A 25 16.21 9.13 1.31
N TRP A 26 16.14 8.76 0.04
CA TRP A 26 15.94 7.37 -0.40
C TRP A 26 16.85 6.36 0.30
N GLU A 27 18.14 6.67 0.42
CA GLU A 27 19.12 5.87 1.17
C GLU A 27 19.41 6.41 2.59
N THR A 28 19.14 7.69 2.86
CA THR A 28 19.49 8.36 4.13
C THR A 28 18.71 7.80 5.32
N ASN A 29 17.40 7.61 5.17
CA ASN A 29 16.51 7.02 6.17
C ASN A 29 15.79 5.79 5.61
N ARG A 30 16.51 5.00 4.82
CA ARG A 30 15.95 3.83 4.16
C ARG A 30 15.25 2.91 5.16
N ALA A 31 14.00 2.59 4.86
CA ALA A 31 13.22 1.59 5.55
C ALA A 31 12.41 0.82 4.51
N ASP A 32 12.79 -0.42 4.26
CA ASP A 32 12.19 -1.22 3.20
C ASP A 32 10.74 -1.65 3.54
N TYR A 33 10.45 -1.97 4.80
CA TYR A 33 9.17 -2.57 5.20
C TYR A 33 8.56 -1.91 6.44
N GLY A 34 7.27 -1.58 6.38
CA GLY A 34 6.54 -0.94 7.48
C GLY A 34 6.01 -1.94 8.50
N VAL A 35 4.91 -2.60 8.19
CA VAL A 35 4.25 -3.61 9.05
C VAL A 35 4.26 -4.96 8.35
N ARG A 36 4.71 -6.00 9.06
CA ARG A 36 4.60 -7.39 8.60
C ARG A 36 3.81 -8.20 9.62
N VAL A 37 2.69 -8.76 9.18
CA VAL A 37 1.77 -9.54 10.02
C VAL A 37 1.91 -11.01 9.68
N TYR A 38 2.42 -11.79 10.63
CA TYR A 38 2.57 -13.24 10.52
C TYR A 38 1.55 -14.00 11.37
N GLY A 39 1.07 -13.40 12.46
CA GLY A 39 0.05 -14.02 13.33
C GLY A 39 -1.31 -14.12 12.64
N ASP A 40 -2.04 -15.17 13.00
CA ASP A 40 -3.42 -15.41 12.58
C ASP A 40 -4.42 -14.55 13.38
N ASP A 41 -5.61 -14.33 12.82
CA ASP A 41 -6.74 -13.66 13.48
C ASP A 41 -6.45 -12.21 13.96
N VAL A 42 -5.37 -11.61 13.46
CA VAL A 42 -5.00 -10.23 13.77
C VAL A 42 -6.05 -9.24 13.24
N LEU A 43 -6.41 -8.27 14.08
CA LEU A 43 -7.33 -7.18 13.74
C LEU A 43 -6.57 -5.85 13.78
N ALA A 44 -6.57 -5.13 12.66
CA ALA A 44 -6.11 -3.75 12.60
C ALA A 44 -7.30 -2.78 12.48
N THR A 45 -7.37 -1.79 13.35
CA THR A 45 -8.36 -0.71 13.33
C THR A 45 -7.66 0.63 13.32
N GLY A 46 -7.80 1.41 12.23
CA GLY A 46 -7.08 2.68 12.11
C GLY A 46 -5.59 2.48 11.86
N LEU A 47 -5.23 1.83 10.75
CA LEU A 47 -3.84 1.57 10.38
C LEU A 47 -3.31 2.64 9.41
N PHE A 48 -2.23 3.33 9.79
CA PHE A 48 -1.57 4.35 8.99
C PHE A 48 -0.11 3.93 8.76
N VAL A 49 0.31 3.72 7.51
CA VAL A 49 1.68 3.26 7.21
C VAL A 49 2.20 3.93 5.96
N GLU A 50 3.35 4.60 6.02
CA GLU A 50 3.73 5.53 4.95
C GLU A 50 5.23 5.51 4.59
N HIS A 51 5.47 5.74 3.30
CA HIS A 51 6.72 6.08 2.63
C HIS A 51 7.83 5.03 2.63
N PHE A 52 7.52 3.76 2.88
CA PHE A 52 8.54 2.70 2.86
C PHE A 52 9.07 2.45 1.45
N ASN A 53 10.34 2.06 1.34
CA ASN A 53 10.99 1.84 0.04
C ASN A 53 10.39 0.65 -0.72
N LYS A 54 9.80 -0.32 -0.01
CA LYS A 54 9.12 -1.49 -0.60
C LYS A 54 7.66 -1.56 -0.12
N TYR A 55 7.27 -2.67 0.50
CA TYR A 55 5.90 -2.89 0.96
C TYR A 55 5.68 -2.17 2.29
N ASP A 56 4.71 -1.26 2.33
CA ASP A 56 4.33 -0.58 3.56
C ASP A 56 3.68 -1.59 4.52
N VAL A 57 2.76 -2.43 4.02
CA VAL A 57 2.18 -3.56 4.75
C VAL A 57 2.32 -4.86 3.98
N GLU A 58 2.78 -5.91 4.65
CA GLU A 58 2.67 -7.30 4.19
C GLU A 58 1.90 -8.14 5.21
N TRP A 59 0.94 -8.92 4.72
CA TRP A 59 0.09 -9.78 5.52
C TRP A 59 0.25 -11.23 5.10
N TYR A 60 0.73 -12.05 6.02
CA TYR A 60 1.03 -13.47 5.85
C TYR A 60 0.11 -14.38 6.68
N GLY A 61 -0.43 -13.87 7.80
CA GLY A 61 -1.33 -14.65 8.67
C GLY A 61 -2.76 -14.78 8.14
N GLU A 62 -3.44 -15.85 8.53
CA GLU A 62 -4.80 -16.16 8.13
C GLU A 62 -5.86 -15.37 8.91
N ARG A 63 -7.05 -15.22 8.32
CA ARG A 63 -8.24 -14.58 8.93
C ARG A 63 -8.00 -13.14 9.41
N GLY A 64 -6.98 -12.50 8.86
CA GLY A 64 -6.64 -11.12 9.15
C GLY A 64 -7.71 -10.13 8.71
N ARG A 65 -7.91 -9.07 9.50
CA ARG A 65 -8.89 -8.02 9.21
C ARG A 65 -8.28 -6.63 9.36
N THR A 66 -8.56 -5.75 8.40
CA THR A 66 -8.22 -4.32 8.49
C THR A 66 -9.45 -3.47 8.29
N ILE A 67 -9.78 -2.64 9.29
CA ILE A 67 -10.86 -1.65 9.20
C ILE A 67 -10.18 -0.28 9.26
N PHE A 68 -10.28 0.44 8.15
CA PHE A 68 -9.53 1.67 7.85
C PHE A 68 -8.03 1.45 7.62
N TYR A 69 -7.56 1.81 6.43
CA TYR A 69 -6.13 1.94 6.10
C TYR A 69 -5.84 3.23 5.35
N GLN A 70 -4.77 3.89 5.73
CA GLN A 70 -4.22 5.05 5.04
C GLN A 70 -2.74 4.78 4.73
N ASN A 71 -2.32 5.14 3.53
CA ASN A 71 -0.93 5.04 3.09
C ASN A 71 -0.56 6.10 2.08
N GLU A 72 0.65 6.62 2.17
CA GLU A 72 1.31 7.34 1.09
C GLU A 72 2.60 6.61 0.67
N LYS A 73 2.85 6.51 -0.64
CA LYS A 73 4.09 5.90 -1.17
C LYS A 73 5.32 6.79 -0.91
N ALA A 74 6.51 6.22 -1.07
CA ALA A 74 7.77 6.95 -0.94
C ALA A 74 7.90 8.01 -2.05
N TYR A 75 7.89 9.28 -1.69
CA TYR A 75 7.95 10.40 -2.63
C TYR A 75 9.28 10.51 -3.36
N ASP A 76 10.32 9.99 -2.72
CA ASP A 76 11.72 10.20 -3.03
C ASP A 76 12.36 9.04 -3.81
N ALA A 77 11.56 8.14 -4.36
CA ALA A 77 12.04 7.15 -5.32
C ALA A 77 12.74 7.87 -6.50
N PRO A 78 14.02 7.58 -6.77
CA PRO A 78 14.81 8.37 -7.72
C PRO A 78 14.48 8.08 -9.19
N ASN A 79 13.82 6.94 -9.46
CA ASN A 79 13.36 6.51 -10.79
C ASN A 79 12.53 5.23 -10.67
N GLN A 80 11.90 4.81 -11.77
CA GLN A 80 11.13 3.56 -11.85
C GLN A 80 11.94 2.30 -11.46
N ALA A 81 13.22 2.24 -11.81
CA ALA A 81 14.04 1.05 -11.56
C ALA A 81 14.30 0.82 -10.06
N ALA A 82 14.37 1.90 -9.26
CA ALA A 82 14.58 1.81 -7.82
C ALA A 82 13.43 1.11 -7.08
N ILE A 83 12.22 1.14 -7.65
CA ILE A 83 11.02 0.50 -7.08
C ILE A 83 10.56 -0.72 -7.88
N GLN A 84 11.34 -1.18 -8.87
CA GLN A 84 10.96 -2.33 -9.68
C GLN A 84 10.87 -3.59 -8.81
N ASN A 85 9.76 -4.31 -8.90
CA ASN A 85 9.48 -5.49 -8.10
C ASN A 85 9.22 -6.69 -9.02
N GLY A 86 10.30 -7.33 -9.48
CA GLY A 86 10.21 -8.31 -10.56
C GLY A 86 9.59 -7.67 -11.80
N ASP A 87 8.51 -8.26 -12.31
CA ASP A 87 7.77 -7.72 -13.46
C ASP A 87 6.72 -6.66 -13.06
N THR A 88 6.47 -6.45 -11.76
CA THR A 88 5.55 -5.44 -11.24
C THR A 88 6.25 -4.10 -11.03
N LYS A 89 5.63 -3.01 -11.48
CA LYS A 89 6.13 -1.65 -11.24
C LYS A 89 5.73 -1.19 -9.85
N GLY A 90 6.71 -1.10 -8.94
CA GLY A 90 6.46 -0.68 -7.57
C GLY A 90 6.03 -1.82 -6.65
N PHE A 91 6.15 -1.54 -5.36
CA PHE A 91 5.68 -2.41 -4.28
C PHE A 91 4.33 -1.89 -3.79
N ALA A 92 3.32 -2.77 -3.68
CA ALA A 92 2.00 -2.39 -3.18
C ALA A 92 2.11 -1.71 -1.80
N ALA A 93 1.19 -0.81 -1.49
CA ALA A 93 1.02 -0.27 -0.15
C ALA A 93 0.61 -1.36 0.83
N TYR A 94 -0.27 -2.26 0.39
CA TYR A 94 -0.78 -3.34 1.22
C TYR A 94 -0.83 -4.62 0.41
N ARG A 95 -0.02 -5.60 0.80
CA ARG A 95 0.04 -6.92 0.18
C ARG A 95 -0.50 -7.98 1.13
N VAL A 96 -1.46 -8.76 0.67
CA VAL A 96 -1.78 -10.08 1.23
C VAL A 96 -0.99 -11.11 0.44
N ASP A 97 -0.28 -11.99 1.14
CA ASP A 97 0.50 -13.05 0.50
C ASP A 97 -0.39 -14.04 -0.26
N ASP A 98 0.12 -14.58 -1.37
CA ASP A 98 -0.66 -15.45 -2.27
C ASP A 98 -1.07 -16.77 -1.59
N SER A 99 -0.35 -17.17 -0.54
CA SER A 99 -0.69 -18.36 0.26
C SER A 99 -1.94 -18.18 1.13
N VAL A 100 -2.30 -16.96 1.53
CA VAL A 100 -3.42 -16.68 2.45
C VAL A 100 -4.76 -17.06 1.82
N ASP A 101 -5.60 -17.78 2.56
CA ASP A 101 -6.93 -18.22 2.11
C ASP A 101 -8.07 -17.32 2.61
N VAL A 102 -7.92 -16.70 3.79
CA VAL A 102 -8.93 -15.83 4.39
C VAL A 102 -8.33 -14.49 4.82
N HIS A 103 -8.85 -13.39 4.27
CA HIS A 103 -8.46 -12.04 4.65
C HIS A 103 -9.59 -11.05 4.32
N GLU A 104 -9.77 -9.98 5.10
CA GLU A 104 -10.78 -8.99 4.76
C GLU A 104 -10.42 -7.54 5.14
N GLY A 105 -10.63 -6.61 4.22
CA GLY A 105 -10.35 -5.18 4.42
C GLY A 105 -11.52 -4.24 4.09
N TRP A 106 -11.70 -3.18 4.88
CA TRP A 106 -12.72 -2.14 4.66
C TRP A 106 -12.17 -0.72 4.72
N GLY A 107 -12.41 0.07 3.67
CA GLY A 107 -12.02 1.48 3.60
C GLY A 107 -10.52 1.68 3.60
N LEU A 108 -9.84 1.27 2.52
CA LEU A 108 -8.39 1.36 2.41
C LEU A 108 -7.99 2.32 1.28
N GLY A 109 -7.09 3.25 1.57
CA GLY A 109 -6.58 4.23 0.61
C GLY A 109 -5.05 4.22 0.48
N SER A 110 -4.56 4.36 -0.75
CA SER A 110 -3.14 4.57 -1.03
C SER A 110 -2.92 5.76 -1.97
N TYR A 111 -2.09 6.71 -1.56
CA TYR A 111 -1.78 7.94 -2.29
C TYR A 111 -0.35 7.88 -2.83
N CYS A 112 -0.07 8.53 -3.97
CA CYS A 112 1.30 8.73 -4.44
C CYS A 112 1.56 10.21 -4.72
N ASN A 113 2.80 10.61 -4.44
CA ASN A 113 3.31 11.96 -4.71
C ASN A 113 4.81 11.85 -5.02
N TYR A 114 5.16 11.12 -6.09
CA TYR A 114 6.53 10.94 -6.57
C TYR A 114 7.10 12.27 -7.10
N ASN A 115 7.34 13.22 -6.21
CA ASN A 115 7.77 14.58 -6.55
C ASN A 115 9.22 14.63 -7.04
N VAL A 116 10.04 13.63 -6.71
CA VAL A 116 11.42 13.48 -7.19
C VAL A 116 11.44 12.99 -8.64
N ASP A 117 10.60 12.00 -8.99
CA ASP A 117 10.39 11.56 -10.37
C ASP A 117 8.89 11.35 -10.66
N PRO A 118 8.20 12.40 -11.15
CA PRO A 118 6.77 12.33 -11.47
C PRO A 118 6.42 11.37 -12.61
N THR A 119 7.40 10.82 -13.33
CA THR A 119 7.15 9.86 -14.42
C THR A 119 6.89 8.44 -13.91
N ILE A 120 7.15 8.18 -12.63
CA ILE A 120 6.97 6.88 -11.99
C ILE A 120 5.53 6.38 -12.12
N ARG A 121 5.42 5.10 -12.45
CA ARG A 121 4.18 4.32 -12.37
C ARG A 121 4.26 3.33 -11.21
N GLN A 122 3.18 3.30 -10.44
CA GLN A 122 2.87 2.27 -9.46
C GLN A 122 1.79 1.36 -10.06
N ASP A 123 2.00 0.05 -10.12
CA ASP A 123 1.02 -0.82 -10.77
C ASP A 123 -0.31 -0.84 -10.01
N HIS A 124 -0.24 -0.95 -8.68
CA HIS A 124 -1.42 -0.96 -7.82
C HIS A 124 -1.09 -0.48 -6.40
N GLY A 125 -2.10 0.01 -5.69
CA GLY A 125 -2.01 0.28 -4.25
C GLY A 125 -2.11 -1.01 -3.43
N PHE A 126 -2.91 -1.96 -3.89
CA PHE A 126 -3.20 -3.19 -3.17
C PHE A 126 -2.82 -4.43 -3.99
N LYS A 127 -2.30 -5.46 -3.33
CA LYS A 127 -2.04 -6.77 -3.93
C LYS A 127 -2.61 -7.88 -3.06
N ALA A 128 -3.35 -8.82 -3.64
CA ALA A 128 -3.92 -9.94 -2.90
C ALA A 128 -4.23 -11.14 -3.81
N PRO A 129 -4.28 -12.38 -3.30
CA PRO A 129 -4.77 -13.51 -4.06
C PRO A 129 -6.26 -13.37 -4.39
N VAL A 130 -6.66 -13.87 -5.57
CA VAL A 130 -8.07 -13.92 -5.98
C VAL A 130 -8.67 -15.24 -5.49
N LYS A 131 -9.19 -15.22 -4.25
CA LYS A 131 -9.80 -16.39 -3.60
C LYS A 131 -11.14 -15.98 -2.95
N PRO A 132 -12.12 -16.90 -2.84
CA PRO A 132 -13.43 -16.58 -2.23
C PRO A 132 -13.34 -16.00 -0.80
N GLY A 133 -12.31 -16.35 -0.03
CA GLY A 133 -12.11 -15.89 1.34
C GLY A 133 -11.30 -14.59 1.49
N VAL A 134 -10.73 -14.04 0.40
CA VAL A 134 -9.86 -12.85 0.44
C VAL A 134 -10.59 -11.68 -0.19
N LYS A 135 -11.22 -10.84 0.64
CA LYS A 135 -12.17 -9.81 0.20
C LYS A 135 -11.73 -8.39 0.58
N PHE A 136 -12.08 -7.41 -0.24
CA PHE A 136 -11.92 -5.99 0.12
C PHE A 136 -13.15 -5.17 -0.23
N HIS A 137 -13.37 -4.11 0.53
CA HIS A 137 -14.51 -3.22 0.39
C HIS A 137 -14.04 -1.77 0.41
N SER A 138 -14.45 -0.99 -0.58
CA SER A 138 -14.13 0.44 -0.70
C SER A 138 -12.63 0.73 -0.69
N LEU A 139 -11.94 0.23 -1.72
CA LEU A 139 -10.56 0.56 -2.01
C LEU A 139 -10.46 1.84 -2.85
N LEU A 140 -9.43 2.63 -2.60
CA LEU A 140 -9.09 3.76 -3.46
C LEU A 140 -7.57 3.94 -3.64
N VAL A 141 -7.19 4.44 -4.81
CA VAL A 141 -5.84 4.98 -5.04
C VAL A 141 -5.92 6.38 -5.61
N VAL A 142 -4.92 7.21 -5.30
CA VAL A 142 -4.92 8.63 -5.68
C VAL A 142 -3.52 9.08 -6.07
N SER A 143 -3.40 9.81 -7.19
CA SER A 143 -2.22 10.61 -7.49
C SER A 143 -2.42 12.03 -6.95
N LEU A 144 -1.49 12.51 -6.14
CA LEU A 144 -1.53 13.87 -5.59
C LEU A 144 -0.84 14.81 -6.59
N GLY A 145 -1.61 15.74 -7.16
CA GLY A 145 -1.06 16.78 -8.05
C GLY A 145 -0.42 16.26 -9.35
N GLY A 146 -0.66 15.00 -9.74
CA GLY A 146 -0.04 14.39 -10.93
C GLY A 146 1.40 13.93 -10.72
N MET A 147 1.86 13.79 -9.48
CA MET A 147 3.23 13.37 -9.15
C MET A 147 3.33 11.85 -9.14
N GLY A 148 3.49 11.26 -10.32
CA GLY A 148 3.39 9.82 -10.55
C GLY A 148 1.95 9.32 -10.53
N HIS A 149 1.73 8.06 -10.93
CA HIS A 149 0.37 7.53 -11.07
C HIS A 149 0.26 6.03 -10.81
N TYR A 150 -0.94 5.63 -10.38
CA TYR A 150 -1.36 4.23 -10.32
C TYR A 150 -1.91 3.73 -11.66
N ASN A 151 -1.54 2.50 -12.07
CA ASN A 151 -2.14 1.81 -13.22
C ASN A 151 -3.48 1.15 -12.84
N HIS A 152 -3.60 0.63 -11.62
CA HIS A 152 -4.78 -0.05 -11.08
C HIS A 152 -4.96 0.27 -9.59
N VAL A 153 -6.13 -0.08 -9.04
CA VAL A 153 -6.41 0.04 -7.61
C VAL A 153 -5.82 -1.17 -6.88
N ILE A 154 -6.24 -2.38 -7.27
CA ILE A 154 -5.83 -3.66 -6.68
C ILE A 154 -5.47 -4.66 -7.78
N ASN A 155 -4.32 -5.32 -7.70
CA ASN A 155 -3.83 -6.23 -8.75
C ASN A 155 -3.89 -5.56 -10.15
N ASN A 156 -4.80 -6.04 -11.00
CA ASN A 156 -5.09 -5.54 -12.35
C ASN A 156 -6.51 -4.93 -12.46
N THR A 157 -7.17 -4.68 -11.33
CA THR A 157 -8.56 -4.22 -11.22
C THR A 157 -8.62 -2.77 -10.75
N GLY A 158 -9.56 -2.02 -11.31
CA GLY A 158 -9.73 -0.58 -11.07
C GLY A 158 -9.04 0.26 -12.14
N ALA A 159 -9.60 1.44 -12.41
CA ALA A 159 -9.11 2.34 -13.43
C ALA A 159 -7.74 2.94 -13.06
N SER A 160 -6.94 3.26 -14.07
CA SER A 160 -5.73 4.05 -13.86
C SER A 160 -6.08 5.46 -13.39
N THR A 161 -5.17 6.06 -12.64
CA THR A 161 -5.21 7.51 -12.33
C THR A 161 -4.70 8.37 -13.49
N VAL A 162 -4.45 7.77 -14.67
CA VAL A 162 -4.06 8.45 -15.91
C VAL A 162 -5.24 8.46 -16.89
N PRO A 163 -5.41 9.52 -17.69
CA PRO A 163 -4.77 10.84 -17.56
C PRO A 163 -5.58 11.73 -16.60
N ALA A 164 -4.98 12.16 -15.50
CA ALA A 164 -5.62 13.13 -14.59
C ALA A 164 -5.01 14.55 -14.66
N GLY A 165 -3.87 14.73 -15.34
CA GLY A 165 -3.11 15.98 -15.27
C GLY A 165 -2.69 16.25 -13.81
N THR A 166 -2.94 17.46 -13.31
CA THR A 166 -2.68 17.84 -11.90
C THR A 166 -3.90 17.65 -10.99
N SER A 167 -5.03 17.13 -11.50
CA SER A 167 -6.24 16.96 -10.70
C SER A 167 -6.13 15.73 -9.79
N THR A 168 -6.42 15.92 -8.50
CA THR A 168 -6.43 14.84 -7.51
C THR A 168 -7.81 14.18 -7.46
N VAL A 169 -8.03 13.17 -8.31
CA VAL A 169 -9.29 12.41 -8.39
C VAL A 169 -9.04 10.95 -7.99
N PRO A 170 -9.73 10.41 -6.98
CA PRO A 170 -9.59 9.01 -6.60
C PRO A 170 -10.07 8.03 -7.69
N SER A 171 -9.29 6.99 -7.94
CA SER A 171 -9.76 5.77 -8.61
C SER A 171 -10.20 4.76 -7.56
N MET A 172 -11.34 4.11 -7.76
CA MET A 172 -12.01 3.32 -6.73
C MET A 172 -12.38 1.91 -7.19
N VAL A 173 -12.37 0.98 -6.25
CA VAL A 173 -12.96 -0.36 -6.39
C VAL A 173 -13.86 -0.59 -5.17
N VAL A 174 -15.16 -0.78 -5.40
CA VAL A 174 -16.14 -0.92 -4.31
C VAL A 174 -16.03 -2.29 -3.64
N SER A 175 -15.74 -3.35 -4.40
CA SER A 175 -15.64 -4.73 -3.90
C SER A 175 -14.54 -5.49 -4.63
N PHE A 176 -13.90 -6.42 -3.93
CA PHE A 176 -12.91 -7.39 -4.43
C PHE A 176 -13.05 -8.72 -3.65
N PRO A 177 -12.78 -9.90 -4.24
CA PRO A 177 -12.55 -10.07 -5.66
C PRO A 177 -13.83 -9.78 -6.45
#